data_AF-A0A7X5DWX4-F1
#
_entry.id   AF-A0A7X5DWX4-F1
#
_cell.length_a   1.000
_cell.length_b   1.000
_cell.length_c   1.000
_cell.angle_alpha   90.00
_cell.angle_beta   90.00
_cell.angle_gamma   90.00
#
_symmetry.space_group_name_H-M   'P 1'
#
loop_
_entity.id
_entity.type
_entity.pdbx_description
1 polymer ?
#
loop_
_entity_poly.entity_id
_entity_poly.type
_entity_poly.pdbx_seq_one_letter_code
_entity_poly.pdbx_strand_id
1 'polypeptide(L)' 'MAAEAKVKEEMQDIGKLAHKYHVRMEVLGGIMADNGWKPGRQVTEKTFRKALLEFQKAPISGGI' A
#
# COMPACT_ATOMS: atom_id res chain seq x y z
N MET A 1 -12.06 -28.42 -6.89
CA MET A 1 -10.96 -27.43 -6.98
C MET A 1 -11.42 -26.14 -6.33
N ALA A 2 -10.58 -25.60 -5.44
CA ALA A 2 -10.59 -24.30 -4.76
C ALA A 2 -11.94 -23.54 -4.64
N ALA A 3 -12.41 -23.44 -3.40
CA ALA A 3 -13.30 -22.36 -2.99
C ALA A 3 -12.60 -21.03 -3.25
N GLU A 4 -12.96 -20.37 -4.35
CA GLU A 4 -12.66 -18.97 -4.58
C GLU A 4 -13.44 -18.17 -3.52
N ALA A 5 -12.83 -18.00 -2.35
CA ALA A 5 -13.15 -16.88 -1.49
C ALA A 5 -12.84 -15.62 -2.30
N LYS A 6 -13.80 -15.21 -3.14
CA LYS A 6 -13.93 -13.88 -3.71
C LYS A 6 -14.06 -12.92 -2.52
N VAL A 7 -12.95 -12.66 -1.85
CA VAL A 7 -12.77 -11.39 -1.16
C VAL A 7 -12.87 -10.40 -2.30
N LYS A 8 -14.05 -9.82 -2.44
CA LYS A 8 -14.33 -8.72 -3.35
C LYS A 8 -13.41 -7.61 -2.84
N GLU A 9 -12.19 -7.60 -3.33
CA GLU A 9 -11.17 -6.66 -2.89
C GLU A 9 -11.63 -5.29 -3.37
N GLU A 10 -12.38 -4.62 -2.51
CA GLU A 10 -12.97 -3.34 -2.82
C GLU A 10 -11.82 -2.38 -3.09
N MET A 11 -11.81 -1.80 -4.29
CA MET A 11 -10.82 -0.80 -4.67
C MET A 11 -11.09 0.45 -3.85
N GLN A 12 -10.30 0.66 -2.81
CA GLN A 12 -10.41 1.80 -1.93
C GLN A 12 -9.39 2.86 -2.33
N ASP A 13 -9.74 4.12 -2.08
CA ASP A 13 -8.78 5.20 -2.26
C ASP A 13 -7.55 4.97 -1.37
N ILE A 14 -6.37 5.17 -1.96
CA ILE A 14 -5.09 5.02 -1.27
C ILE A 14 -4.98 5.91 -0.02
N GLY A 15 -5.54 7.12 -0.04
CA GLY A 15 -5.57 8.01 1.12
C GLY A 15 -6.49 7.48 2.22
N LYS A 16 -7.65 6.91 1.87
CA LYS A 16 -8.52 6.21 2.83
C LYS A 16 -7.84 5.00 3.45
N LEU A 17 -7.12 4.21 2.66
CA LEU A 17 -6.34 3.07 3.16
C LEU A 17 -5.23 3.56 4.10
N ALA A 18 -4.46 4.58 3.70
CA ALA A 18 -3.44 5.15 4.56
C ALA A 18 -4.00 5.62 5.90
N HIS A 19 -5.15 6.30 5.90
CA HIS A 19 -5.82 6.73 7.12
C HIS A 19 -6.29 5.54 7.97
N LYS A 20 -6.94 4.53 7.37
CA LYS A 20 -7.39 3.31 8.04
C LYS A 20 -6.24 2.55 8.70
N TYR A 21 -5.07 2.53 8.05
CA TYR A 21 -3.87 1.85 8.52
C TYR A 21 -2.95 2.73 9.36
N HIS A 22 -3.36 3.97 9.67
CA HIS A 22 -2.54 4.96 10.36
C HIS A 22 -1.14 5.15 9.73
N VAL A 23 -1.06 5.01 8.41
CA VAL A 23 0.17 5.23 7.64
C VAL A 23 0.42 6.72 7.56
N ARG A 24 1.60 7.14 8.01
CA ARG A 24 2.03 8.54 7.90
C ARG A 24 2.12 8.96 6.43
N MET A 25 1.79 10.22 6.15
CA MET A 25 1.83 10.77 4.79
C MET A 25 3.21 10.65 4.14
N GLU A 26 4.29 10.69 4.93
CA GLU A 26 5.68 10.48 4.46
C GLU A 26 5.88 9.07 3.90
N VAL A 27 5.44 8.06 4.66
CA VAL A 27 5.49 6.64 4.25
C VAL A 27 4.57 6.40 3.05
N LEU A 28 3.39 7.03 3.06
CA LEU A 28 2.47 6.97 1.94
C LEU A 28 3.09 7.55 0.66
N GLY A 29 3.72 8.73 0.75
CA GLY A 29 4.42 9.36 -0.36
C GLY A 29 5.57 8.50 -0.88
N GLY A 30 6.32 7.85 0.02
CA GLY A 30 7.37 6.89 -0.34
C GLY A 30 6.82 5.67 -1.08
N ILE A 31 5.76 5.03 -0.57
CA ILE A 31 5.08 3.90 -1.23
C ILE A 31 4.54 4.31 -2.59
N MET A 32 3.94 5.51 -2.67
CA MET A 32 3.41 6.06 -3.91
C MET A 32 4.51 6.32 -4.94
N ALA A 33 5.65 6.87 -4.52
CA ALA A 33 6.79 7.10 -5.41
C ALA A 33 7.40 5.77 -5.90
N ASP A 34 7.60 4.81 -4.99
CA ASP A 34 8.16 3.49 -5.28
C ASP A 34 7.29 2.69 -6.27
N ASN A 35 5.96 2.76 -6.09
CA ASN A 35 5.00 2.04 -6.94
C ASN A 35 4.48 2.88 -8.12
N GLY A 36 4.94 4.13 -8.29
CA GLY A 36 4.46 5.06 -9.31
C GLY A 36 2.96 5.42 -9.19
N TRP A 37 2.41 5.40 -7.98
CA TRP A 37 1.01 5.70 -7.72
C TRP A 37 0.74 7.21 -7.64
N LYS A 38 -0.41 7.61 -8.18
CA LYS A 38 -0.88 8.99 -8.16
C LYS A 38 -1.81 9.25 -6.96
N PRO A 39 -1.88 10.49 -6.44
CA PRO A 39 -2.90 10.87 -5.46
C PRO A 39 -4.30 10.65 -6.04
N GLY A 40 -5.20 10.07 -5.24
CA GLY A 40 -6.55 9.67 -5.67
C GLY A 40 -6.62 8.32 -6.39
N ARG A 41 -5.51 7.56 -6.48
CA ARG A 41 -5.50 6.20 -7.03
C ARG A 41 -6.29 5.27 -6.11
N GLN A 42 -7.20 4.49 -6.69
CA GLN A 42 -7.84 3.39 -5.96
C GLN A 42 -7.00 2.12 -6.11
N VAL A 43 -6.71 1.48 -4.98
CA VAL A 43 -5.97 0.21 -4.90
C VAL A 43 -6.69 -0.73 -3.95
N THR A 44 -6.41 -2.03 -4.06
CA THR A 44 -6.95 -2.98 -3.09
C THR A 44 -6.17 -2.93 -1.78
N GLU A 45 -6.84 -3.28 -0.69
CA GLU A 45 -6.20 -3.37 0.63
C GLU A 45 -4.99 -4.32 0.64
N LYS A 46 -5.07 -5.44 -0.09
CA LYS A 46 -3.95 -6.38 -0.24
C LYS A 46 -2.77 -5.76 -0.98
N THR A 47 -3.05 -5.04 -2.06
CA THR A 47 -2.02 -4.34 -2.84
C THR A 47 -1.33 -3.28 -1.99
N PHE A 48 -2.11 -2.49 -1.26
CA PHE A 48 -1.59 -1.47 -0.35
C PHE A 48 -0.74 -2.09 0.77
N ARG A 49 -1.22 -3.14 1.43
CA ARG A 49 -0.44 -3.85 2.46
C ARG A 49 0.84 -4.47 1.91
N LYS A 50 0.79 -5.05 0.71
CA LYS A 50 1.97 -5.60 0.05
C LYS A 50 3.01 -4.51 -0.20
N ALA A 51 2.61 -3.38 -0.79
CA ALA A 51 3.50 -2.26 -1.05
C ALA A 51 4.06 -1.66 0.26
N LEU A 52 3.24 -1.56 1.32
CA LEU A 52 3.67 -1.13 2.65
C LEU A 52 4.69 -2.10 3.27
N LEU A 53 4.51 -3.41 3.08
CA LEU A 53 5.45 -4.42 3.54
C LEU A 53 6.75 -4.38 2.74
N GLU A 54 6.69 -4.23 1.42
CA GLU A 54 7.88 -4.10 0.57
C GLU A 54 8.66 -2.82 0.88
N PHE A 55 7.96 -1.71 1.12
CA PHE A 55 8.55 -0.45 1.54
C PHE A 55 9.19 -0.53 2.94
N GLN A 56 8.58 -1.24 3.89
CA GLN A 56 9.19 -1.49 5.21
C GLN A 56 10.32 -2.53 5.19
N LYS A 57 10.25 -3.51 4.27
CA LYS A 57 11.30 -4.52 4.07
C LYS A 57 12.50 -3.98 3.31
N ALA A 58 12.34 -2.91 2.55
CA ALA A 58 13.45 -2.23 1.94
C ALA A 58 14.46 -1.93 3.06
N PRO A 59 15.67 -2.53 3.02
CA PRO A 59 16.64 -2.29 4.05
C PRO A 59 16.84 -0.78 4.14
N ILE A 60 16.91 -0.26 5.36
CA ILE A 60 17.46 1.07 5.59
C ILE A 60 18.93 0.97 5.18
N SER A 61 19.22 0.97 3.87
CA SER A 61 20.53 1.33 3.33
C SER A 61 20.65 2.84 3.37
N GLY A 62 20.40 3.41 4.56
CA GLY A 62 20.97 4.67 4.95
C GLY A 62 22.37 4.32 5.43
N GLY A 63 23.33 4.43 4.51
CA GLY A 63 24.74 4.31 4.84
C GLY A 63 25.07 5.24 6.00
N ILE A 64 25.72 4.67 7.01
CA ILE A 64 26.57 5.37 7.96
C ILE A 64 27.90 4.64 7.92
#